data_AF-A0A524LFY4-F1
#
_entry.id   AF-A0A524LFY4-F1
#
_cell.length_a   1.000
_cell.length_b   1.000
_cell.length_c   1.000
_cell.angle_alpha   90.00
_cell.angle_beta   90.00
_cell.angle_gamma   90.00
#
_symmetry.space_group_name_H-M   'P 1'
#
loop_
_entity.id
_entity.type
_entity.pdbx_description
1 polymer ?
#
loop_
_entity_poly.entity_id
_entity_poly.type
_entity_poly.pdbx_seq_one_letter_code
_entity_poly.pdbx_strand_id
1 'polypeptide(L)'
;MEVNVDTRVMEFMIQDLRQSPEKDAMYTAAVELAEEIMKGIGRLERSGTVETATLFITQTGAQLNILTCSFDDIPLDRMFASSLQRSSYDADTGYIQTYVIPLLAPDEPDSDQENKP
;
A
#
# COMPACT_ATOMS: atom_id res chain seq x y z
N MET A 1 -22.33 8.61 -2.15
CA MET A 1 -21.21 8.16 -1.32
C MET A 1 -20.31 9.36 -1.12
N GLU A 2 -20.24 9.87 0.11
CA GLU A 2 -19.23 10.88 0.47
C GLU A 2 -17.94 10.14 0.82
N VAL A 3 -16.90 10.35 0.02
CA VAL A 3 -15.56 9.85 0.33
C VAL A 3 -14.97 10.80 1.36
N ASN A 4 -14.79 10.33 2.59
CA ASN A 4 -14.17 11.12 3.64
C ASN A 4 -12.65 11.17 3.39
N VAL A 5 -12.20 12.20 2.67
CA VAL A 5 -10.78 12.43 2.39
C VAL A 5 -10.21 13.32 3.50
N ASP A 6 -9.65 12.71 4.54
CA ASP A 6 -8.87 13.45 5.54
C ASP A 6 -7.49 13.81 4.91
N THR A 7 -7.31 15.08 4.58
CA THR A 7 -6.14 15.59 3.83
C THR A 7 -5.09 16.25 4.73
N ARG A 8 -5.18 16.13 6.05
CA ARG A 8 -4.34 16.92 6.96
C ARG A 8 -3.48 16.03 7.86
N VAL A 9 -2.19 16.01 7.51
CA VAL A 9 -1.04 15.49 8.27
C VAL A 9 -0.83 13.98 8.23
N MET A 10 -0.87 13.37 7.05
CA MET A 10 -0.39 12.00 6.87
C MET A 10 0.40 11.91 5.57
N GLU A 11 1.53 11.20 5.58
CA GLU A 11 2.41 10.96 4.42
C GLU A 11 1.73 10.15 3.29
N PHE A 12 0.43 9.85 3.45
CA PHE A 12 -0.42 9.11 2.55
C PHE A 12 -1.88 9.57 2.69
N MET A 13 -2.66 9.36 1.63
CA MET A 13 -4.11 9.56 1.66
C MET A 13 -4.82 8.34 2.22
N ILE A 14 -5.93 8.51 2.94
CA ILE A 14 -6.78 7.39 3.39
C ILE A 14 -8.05 7.36 2.56
N GLN A 15 -8.39 6.19 2.05
CA GLN A 15 -9.67 5.89 1.40
C GLN A 15 -10.35 4.74 2.13
N ASP A 16 -11.31 5.08 2.99
CA ASP A 16 -12.18 4.09 3.63
C ASP A 16 -13.38 3.79 2.73
N LEU A 17 -13.35 2.62 2.11
CA LEU A 17 -14.33 2.13 1.15
C LEU A 17 -15.39 1.23 1.80
N ARG A 18 -15.40 1.15 3.13
CA ARG A 18 -16.46 0.41 3.85
C ARG A 18 -17.79 1.12 3.71
N GLN A 19 -18.87 0.35 3.84
CA GLN A 19 -20.23 0.87 3.76
C GLN A 19 -20.53 1.89 4.86
N SER A 20 -19.90 1.71 6.03
CA SER A 20 -19.96 2.61 7.18
C SER A 20 -18.53 2.89 7.67
N PRO A 21 -17.88 3.94 7.15
CA PRO A 21 -16.54 4.34 7.59
C PRO A 21 -16.52 4.71 9.08
N GLU A 22 -15.72 4.02 9.87
CA GLU A 22 -15.60 4.24 11.32
C GLU A 22 -14.14 4.15 11.77
N LYS A 23 -13.76 4.94 12.78
CA LYS A 23 -12.44 4.83 13.41
C LYS A 23 -12.40 3.68 14.42
N ASP A 24 -12.62 2.47 13.91
CA ASP A 24 -12.59 1.22 14.67
C ASP A 24 -11.18 0.62 14.75
N ALA A 25 -11.07 -0.57 15.34
CA ALA A 25 -9.78 -1.24 15.53
C ALA A 25 -9.07 -1.53 14.20
N MET A 26 -9.80 -1.88 13.14
CA MET A 26 -9.23 -2.13 11.82
C MET A 26 -8.70 -0.83 11.22
N TYR A 27 -9.44 0.28 11.32
CA TYR A 27 -8.97 1.57 10.86
C TYR A 27 -7.68 1.99 11.55
N THR A 28 -7.66 1.93 12.88
CA THR A 28 -6.49 2.32 13.67
C THR A 28 -5.28 1.45 13.34
N ALA A 29 -5.44 0.12 13.29
CA ALA A 29 -4.35 -0.78 12.95
C ALA A 29 -3.82 -0.56 11.52
N ALA A 30 -4.71 -0.37 10.54
CA ALA A 30 -4.32 -0.10 9.16
C ALA A 30 -3.53 1.20 9.03
N VAL A 31 -3.95 2.24 9.75
CA VAL A 31 -3.26 3.53 9.81
C VAL A 31 -1.88 3.39 10.44
N GLU A 32 -1.79 2.75 11.61
CA GLU A 32 -0.50 2.56 12.32
C GLU A 32 0.50 1.77 11.46
N LEU A 33 0.07 0.68 10.82
CA LEU A 33 0.92 -0.10 9.92
C LEU A 33 1.38 0.71 8.71
N ALA A 34 0.49 1.50 8.11
CA ALA A 34 0.85 2.37 6.99
C ALA A 34 1.87 3.44 7.40
N GLU A 35 1.72 4.05 8.57
CA GLU A 35 2.69 5.01 9.12
C GLU A 35 4.06 4.37 9.36
N GLU A 36 4.11 3.15 9.91
CA GLU A 36 5.38 2.43 10.11
C GLU A 36 6.10 2.14 8.80
N ILE A 37 5.37 1.71 7.76
CA ILE A 37 5.93 1.45 6.43
C ILE A 37 6.46 2.75 5.81
N MET A 38 5.66 3.83 5.82
CA MET A 38 6.06 5.10 5.23
C MET A 38 7.29 5.70 5.93
N LYS A 39 7.34 5.62 7.27
CA LYS A 39 8.52 6.02 8.06
C LYS A 39 9.74 5.14 7.78
N GLY A 40 9.54 3.86 7.51
CA GLY A 40 10.59 2.94 7.06
C GLY A 40 11.16 3.35 5.71
N ILE A 41 10.29 3.67 4.75
CA ILE A 41 10.67 4.15 3.42
C ILE A 41 11.43 5.47 3.48
N GLY A 42 10.98 6.43 4.29
CA GLY A 42 11.64 7.74 4.45
C GLY A 42 13.07 7.66 5.00
N ARG A 43 13.50 6.50 5.51
CA ARG A 43 14.87 6.24 5.99
C ARG A 43 15.76 5.56 4.94
N LEU A 44 15.22 5.17 3.79
CA LEU A 44 15.99 4.51 2.74
C LEU A 44 16.78 5.55 1.93
N GLU A 45 18.09 5.40 1.85
CA GLU A 45 18.94 6.19 0.95
C GLU A 45 18.84 5.63 -0.48
N ARG A 46 17.87 6.10 -1.28
CA ARG A 46 17.60 5.53 -2.62
C ARG A 46 17.23 6.60 -3.65
N SER A 47 17.35 6.21 -4.92
CA SER A 47 17.03 7.02 -6.12
C SER A 47 15.53 7.22 -6.36
N GLY A 48 14.69 6.35 -5.80
CA GLY A 48 13.23 6.38 -5.96
C GLY A 48 12.57 7.40 -5.04
N THR A 49 11.75 8.28 -5.61
CA THR A 49 10.89 9.22 -4.88
C THR A 49 9.48 8.65 -4.79
N VAL A 50 8.87 8.72 -3.61
CA VAL A 50 7.44 8.43 -3.46
C VAL A 50 6.65 9.62 -3.99
N GLU A 51 5.88 9.41 -5.05
CA GLU A 51 5.00 10.42 -5.63
C GLU A 51 3.68 10.49 -4.86
N THR A 52 3.08 9.32 -4.61
CA THR A 52 1.82 9.22 -3.88
C THR A 52 1.77 7.92 -3.08
N ALA A 53 1.10 7.97 -1.95
CA ALA A 53 0.75 6.80 -1.17
C ALA A 53 -0.74 6.89 -0.78
N THR A 54 -1.47 5.78 -0.88
CA THR A 54 -2.90 5.71 -0.55
C THR A 54 -3.19 4.43 0.21
N LEU A 55 -3.68 4.58 1.44
CA LEU A 55 -4.20 3.51 2.27
C LEU A 55 -5.66 3.26 1.91
N PHE A 56 -5.96 2.07 1.40
CA PHE A 56 -7.32 1.60 1.16
C PHE A 56 -7.77 0.72 2.32
N ILE A 57 -8.90 1.06 2.93
CA ILE A 57 -9.55 0.26 3.95
C ILE A 57 -10.86 -0.25 3.36
N THR A 58 -11.04 -1.56 3.37
CA THR A 58 -12.19 -2.25 2.76
C THR A 58 -12.91 -3.09 3.81
N GLN A 59 -14.03 -3.69 3.43
CA GLN A 59 -14.77 -4.59 4.34
C GLN A 59 -13.97 -5.82 4.76
N THR A 60 -13.01 -6.25 3.92
CA THR A 60 -12.29 -7.49 4.11
C THR A 60 -10.85 -7.29 4.59
N GLY A 61 -10.39 -6.04 4.72
CA GLY A 61 -9.00 -5.78 5.05
C GLY A 61 -8.52 -4.42 4.57
N ALA A 62 -7.20 -4.23 4.63
CA ALA A 62 -6.55 -2.97 4.27
C ALA A 62 -5.28 -3.21 3.45
N GLN A 63 -5.00 -2.30 2.52
CA GLN A 63 -3.79 -2.32 1.70
C GLN A 63 -3.24 -0.90 1.49
N LEU A 64 -1.93 -0.77 1.45
CA LEU A 64 -1.23 0.46 1.12
C LEU A 64 -0.73 0.39 -0.32
N ASN A 65 -1.21 1.31 -1.15
CA ASN A 65 -0.72 1.48 -2.51
C ASN A 65 0.31 2.61 -2.53
N ILE A 66 1.48 2.35 -3.10
CA ILE A 66 2.57 3.32 -3.21
C ILE A 66 2.97 3.45 -4.67
N LEU A 67 2.97 4.69 -5.16
CA LEU A 67 3.50 5.05 -6.47
C LEU A 67 4.85 5.72 -6.28
N THR A 68 5.86 5.22 -6.97
CA THR A 68 7.20 5.79 -6.95
C THR A 68 7.70 6.09 -8.35
N CYS A 69 8.53 7.12 -8.46
CA CYS A 69 9.32 7.41 -9.65
C CYS A 69 10.81 7.18 -9.33
N SER A 70 11.51 6.43 -10.17
CA SER A 70 12.95 6.19 -10.07
C SER A 70 13.64 6.39 -11.41
N PHE A 71 14.91 6.80 -11.41
CA PHE A 71 15.74 6.85 -12.61
C PHE A 71 16.25 5.47 -13.04
N ASP A 72 16.10 4.46 -12.19
CA ASP A 72 16.47 3.06 -12.44
C ASP A 72 15.27 2.12 -12.25
N ASP A 73 15.34 0.92 -12.81
CA ASP A 73 14.29 -0.11 -12.63
C ASP A 73 14.50 -0.92 -11.34
N ILE A 74 15.16 -0.34 -10.34
CA ILE A 74 15.45 -1.04 -9.09
C ILE A 74 14.26 -0.81 -8.15
N PRO A 75 13.68 -1.87 -7.56
CA PRO A 75 12.62 -1.71 -6.60
C PRO A 75 13.03 -0.85 -5.38
N LEU A 76 12.04 -0.12 -4.85
CA LEU A 76 12.18 0.78 -3.70
C LEU A 76 12.82 0.07 -2.50
N ASP A 77 12.50 -1.19 -2.25
CA ASP A 77 13.26 -2.07 -1.37
C ASP A 77 13.15 -3.51 -1.85
N ARG A 78 14.12 -4.37 -1.50
CA ARG A 78 14.03 -5.80 -1.77
C ARG A 78 12.85 -6.43 -1.02
N MET A 79 12.51 -5.92 0.16
CA MET A 79 11.34 -6.37 0.93
C MET A 79 10.03 -6.06 0.19
N PHE A 80 9.97 -4.95 -0.56
CA PHE A 80 8.82 -4.57 -1.37
C PHE A 80 8.85 -5.15 -2.79
N ALA A 81 9.88 -5.90 -3.17
CA ALA A 81 9.93 -6.51 -4.50
C ALA A 81 8.75 -7.45 -4.75
N SER A 82 8.26 -8.14 -3.72
CA SER A 82 7.09 -9.03 -3.80
C SER A 82 5.77 -8.28 -3.92
N SER A 83 5.70 -7.01 -3.48
CA SER A 83 4.51 -6.17 -3.57
C SER A 83 4.49 -5.29 -4.82
N LEU A 84 5.55 -5.31 -5.65
CA LEU A 84 5.60 -4.59 -6.92
C LEU A 84 4.61 -5.23 -7.90
N GLN A 85 3.52 -4.51 -8.19
CA GLN A 85 2.50 -4.96 -9.12
C GLN A 85 2.75 -4.50 -10.55
N ARG A 86 3.34 -3.32 -10.73
CA ARG A 86 3.57 -2.71 -12.03
C ARG A 86 4.86 -1.92 -12.03
N SER A 87 5.68 -2.09 -13.07
CA SER A 87 6.76 -1.19 -13.44
C SER A 87 6.56 -0.78 -14.89
N SER A 88 6.63 0.51 -15.17
CA SER A 88 6.58 1.03 -16.54
C SER A 88 7.54 2.20 -16.69
N TYR A 89 8.19 2.27 -17.84
CA TYR A 89 9.12 3.36 -18.14
C TYR A 89 8.40 4.50 -18.87
N ASP A 90 8.66 5.71 -18.41
CA ASP A 90 8.28 6.98 -19.01
C ASP A 90 9.55 7.81 -19.29
N ALA A 91 9.64 8.40 -20.48
CA ALA A 91 10.85 9.08 -20.91
C ALA A 91 11.12 10.39 -20.13
N ASP A 92 10.08 11.01 -19.58
CA ASP A 92 10.16 12.29 -18.88
C ASP A 92 10.39 12.11 -17.37
N THR A 93 9.87 11.03 -16.79
CA THR A 93 9.85 10.79 -15.33
C THR A 93 10.62 9.55 -14.86
N GLY A 94 11.07 8.70 -15.78
CA GLY A 94 11.81 7.47 -15.47
C GLY A 94 10.89 6.26 -15.27
N TYR A 95 11.31 5.33 -14.42
CA TYR A 95 10.50 4.17 -14.05
C TYR A 95 9.43 4.57 -13.04
N ILE A 96 8.18 4.42 -13.45
CA ILE A 96 7.00 4.52 -12.61
C ILE A 96 6.66 3.13 -12.10
N GLN A 97 6.75 2.95 -10.79
CA GLN A 97 6.52 1.68 -10.11
C GLN A 97 5.34 1.79 -9.14
N THR A 98 4.46 0.80 -9.16
CA THR A 98 3.30 0.71 -8.28
C THR A 98 3.41 -0.51 -7.38
N TYR A 99 3.44 -0.27 -6.08
CA TYR A 99 3.46 -1.28 -5.04
C TYR A 99 2.07 -1.39 -4.39
N VAL A 100 1.64 -2.62 -4.11
CA VAL A 100 0.41 -2.91 -3.37
C VAL A 100 0.77 -3.79 -2.18
N ILE A 101 0.78 -3.21 -0.99
CA ILE A 101 1.20 -3.86 0.24
C ILE A 101 -0.04 -4.23 1.05
N PRO A 102 -0.41 -5.51 1.16
CA PRO A 102 -1.49 -5.91 2.06
C PRO A 102 -1.06 -5.68 3.51
N LEU A 103 -1.91 -5.01 4.30
CA LEU A 103 -1.66 -4.73 5.72
C LEU A 103 -2.46 -5.65 6.62
N LEU A 104 -3.74 -5.80 6.29
CA LEU A 104 -4.70 -6.65 6.98
C LEU A 104 -5.39 -7.45 5.88
N ALA A 105 -5.12 -8.75 5.79
CA ALA A 105 -5.80 -9.64 4.86
C ALA A 105 -7.03 -10.26 5.53
N PRO A 106 -8.08 -10.61 4.77
CA PRO A 106 -9.01 -11.62 5.25
C PRO A 106 -8.21 -12.92 5.41
N ASP A 107 -8.42 -13.65 6.51
CA ASP A 107 -7.81 -14.97 6.69
C ASP A 107 -7.92 -15.75 5.38
N GLU A 108 -6.78 -16.15 4.79
CA GLU A 108 -6.82 -17.04 3.63
C GLU A 108 -7.62 -18.27 4.06
N PRO A 109 -8.63 -18.72 3.28
CA PRO A 109 -9.17 -20.03 3.52
C PRO A 109 -8.00 -21.01 3.34
N ASP A 110 -7.58 -21.67 4.42
CA ASP A 110 -6.57 -22.72 4.44
C ASP A 110 -6.74 -23.59 3.19
N SER A 111 -5.84 -23.40 2.22
CA SER A 111 -5.77 -24.23 1.02
C SER A 111 -5.01 -25.49 1.36
N ASP A 112 -5.47 -26.21 2.38
CA ASP A 112 -4.98 -27.53 2.77
C ASP A 112 -6.16 -28.40 3.18
N GLN A 113 -6.92 -28.81 2.17
CA GLN A 113 -7.27 -30.22 2.02
C GLN A 113 -7.60 -30.49 0.55
N GLU A 114 -6.51 -30.63 -0.21
CA GLU A 114 -6.51 -31.30 -1.50
C GLU A 114 -7.14 -32.70 -1.34
N ASN A 115 -8.01 -32.98 -2.29
CA ASN A 115 -8.77 -34.20 -2.41
C ASN A 115 -7.89 -35.46 -2.53
N LYS A 116 -8.27 -36.47 -1.73
CA LYS A 116 -8.48 -37.87 -2.14
C LYS A 116 -7.29 -38.84 -2.23
N PRO A 117 -7.52 -40.17 -2.09
CA PRO A 117 -8.69 -40.96 -2.55
C PRO A 117 -9.73 -41.38 -1.50
#